data_AF-A0A522TT07-F1
#
_entry.id   AF-A0A522TT07-F1
#
_cell.length_a   1.000
_cell.length_b   1.000
_cell.length_c   1.000
_cell.angle_alpha   90.00
_cell.angle_beta   90.00
_cell.angle_gamma   90.00
#
_symmetry.space_group_name_H-M   'P 1'
#
loop_
_entity.id
_entity.type
_entity.pdbx_description
1 polymer ?
#
loop_
_entity_poly.entity_id
_entity_poly.type
_entity_poly.pdbx_seq_one_letter_code
_entity_poly.pdbx_strand_id
1 'polypeptide(L)'
;MIDPSTLLDNACQPEPGLLTGGQPSRACLEAARNAGYRTVVNLRPTGEFTGFDEGSVVRKLGLDYVNIPVAGADGLNAAAVESIDAVLTDQRRRPVLIHCSTGNRAGALIAMDACRKSDHALAIDRVA
;
A
#
# COMPACT_ATOMS: atom_id res chain seq x y z
N MET A 1 -8.03 5.25 20.94
CA MET A 1 -7.79 5.37 19.49
C MET A 1 -7.87 3.96 18.92
N ILE A 2 -8.69 3.73 17.89
CA ILE A 2 -8.80 2.40 17.26
C ILE A 2 -7.61 2.23 16.32
N ASP A 3 -6.86 1.15 16.46
CA ASP A 3 -5.77 0.81 15.54
C ASP A 3 -6.34 0.27 14.22
N PRO A 4 -6.07 0.91 13.07
CA PRO A 4 -6.56 0.44 11.77
C PRO A 4 -6.14 -1.00 11.43
N SER A 5 -5.01 -1.49 11.95
CA SER A 5 -4.52 -2.85 11.69
C SER A 5 -5.47 -3.93 12.19
N THR A 6 -6.25 -3.64 13.23
CA THR A 6 -7.24 -4.58 13.81
C THR A 6 -8.53 -4.67 12.99
N LEU A 7 -8.72 -3.75 12.04
CA LEU A 7 -9.90 -3.65 11.17
C LEU A 7 -9.59 -4.03 9.71
N LEU A 8 -8.39 -4.53 9.46
CA LEU A 8 -7.90 -4.86 8.13
C LEU A 8 -7.56 -6.36 8.07
N ASP A 9 -8.19 -7.07 7.16
CA ASP A 9 -7.92 -8.49 6.97
C ASP A 9 -6.46 -8.71 6.57
N ASN A 10 -5.81 -9.73 7.14
CA ASN A 10 -4.40 -10.05 6.88
C ASN A 10 -3.46 -8.84 7.03
N ALA A 11 -3.73 -7.99 8.03
CA ALA A 11 -2.90 -6.83 8.33
C ALA A 11 -1.46 -7.24 8.64
N CYS A 12 -0.51 -6.54 8.03
CA CYS A 12 0.91 -6.67 8.32
C CYS A 12 1.54 -5.27 8.36
N GLN A 13 2.53 -5.06 9.21
CA GLN A 13 3.34 -3.85 9.24
C GLN A 13 4.80 -4.19 8.94
N PRO A 14 5.22 -4.17 7.66
CA PRO A 14 6.59 -4.51 7.28
C PRO A 14 7.64 -3.56 7.86
N GLU A 15 7.28 -2.29 8.04
CA GLU A 15 8.12 -1.26 8.65
C GLU A 15 7.24 -0.19 9.33
N PRO A 16 7.80 0.64 10.24
CA PRO A 16 7.05 1.70 10.90
C PRO A 16 6.37 2.65 9.90
N GLY A 17 5.06 2.80 10.07
CA GLY A 17 4.23 3.66 9.23
C GLY A 17 3.91 3.09 7.83
N LEU A 18 4.15 1.80 7.60
CA LEU A 18 3.66 1.08 6.43
C LEU A 18 2.72 -0.05 6.88
N LEU A 19 1.44 0.09 6.59
CA LEU A 19 0.42 -0.94 6.84
C LEU A 19 0.06 -1.61 5.51
N THR A 20 0.01 -2.94 5.49
CA THR A 20 -0.46 -3.71 4.35
C THR A 20 -1.62 -4.62 4.74
N GLY A 21 -2.50 -4.96 3.79
CA GLY A 21 -3.58 -5.92 4.05
C GLY A 21 -4.61 -6.08 2.93
N GLY A 22 -5.75 -6.69 3.29
CA GLY A 22 -6.91 -6.91 2.44
C GLY A 22 -7.80 -5.68 2.29
N GLN A 23 -9.03 -5.85 1.84
CA GLN A 23 -9.94 -4.74 1.54
C GLN A 23 -10.31 -3.94 2.81
N PRO A 24 -9.95 -2.65 2.94
CA PRO A 24 -10.36 -1.84 4.07
C PRO A 24 -11.85 -1.54 4.02
N SER A 25 -12.48 -1.56 5.20
CA SER A 25 -13.81 -0.99 5.41
C SER A 25 -13.75 0.53 5.59
N ARG A 26 -14.88 1.23 5.53
CA ARG A 26 -14.95 2.68 5.83
C ARG A 26 -14.43 3.00 7.24
N ALA A 27 -14.77 2.17 8.23
CA ALA A 27 -14.28 2.31 9.59
C ALA A 27 -12.76 2.13 9.70
N CYS A 28 -12.17 1.22 8.91
CA CYS A 28 -10.71 1.07 8.82
C CYS A 28 -10.06 2.34 8.23
N LEU A 29 -10.64 2.91 7.17
CA LEU A 29 -10.14 4.16 6.55
C LEU A 29 -10.21 5.36 7.53
N GLU A 30 -11.30 5.47 8.29
CA GLU A 30 -11.45 6.48 9.34
C GLU A 30 -10.43 6.27 10.47
N ALA A 31 -10.23 5.02 10.92
CA ALA A 31 -9.20 4.69 11.90
C ALA A 31 -7.80 5.02 11.39
N ALA A 32 -7.50 4.76 10.11
CA ALA A 32 -6.22 5.11 9.49
C ALA A 32 -5.99 6.62 9.49
N ARG A 33 -7.00 7.42 9.13
CA ARG A 33 -6.92 8.88 9.25
C ARG A 33 -6.63 9.34 10.67
N ASN A 34 -7.35 8.79 11.65
CA ASN A 34 -7.20 9.14 13.06
C ASN A 34 -5.84 8.71 13.64
N ALA A 35 -5.27 7.61 13.14
CA ALA A 35 -3.93 7.15 13.48
C ALA A 35 -2.81 7.92 12.75
N GLY A 36 -3.16 8.91 11.92
CA GLY A 36 -2.22 9.81 11.26
C GLY A 36 -1.69 9.31 9.91
N TYR A 37 -2.25 8.24 9.35
CA TYR A 37 -1.94 7.85 7.96
C TYR A 37 -2.30 8.98 7.00
N ARG A 38 -1.53 9.09 5.91
CA ARG A 38 -1.71 10.14 4.90
C ARG A 38 -2.17 9.59 3.57
N THR A 39 -1.71 8.40 3.20
CA THR A 39 -1.95 7.84 1.87
C THR A 39 -2.55 6.45 1.95
N VAL A 40 -3.53 6.19 1.09
CA VAL A 40 -4.09 4.86 0.83
C VAL A 40 -3.75 4.47 -0.62
N VAL A 41 -3.08 3.33 -0.76
CA VAL A 41 -2.72 2.74 -2.06
C VAL A 41 -3.59 1.51 -2.31
N ASN A 42 -4.45 1.59 -3.32
CA ASN A 42 -5.30 0.49 -3.74
C ASN A 42 -4.67 -0.23 -4.93
N LEU A 43 -4.38 -1.52 -4.76
CA LEU A 43 -3.79 -2.37 -5.80
C LEU A 43 -4.81 -3.09 -6.68
N ARG A 44 -6.10 -2.93 -6.39
CA ARG A 44 -7.18 -3.57 -7.17
C ARG A 44 -7.39 -2.81 -8.48
N PRO A 45 -7.54 -3.51 -9.63
CA PRO A 45 -8.03 -2.91 -10.86
C PRO A 45 -9.39 -2.24 -10.67
N THR A 46 -9.64 -1.20 -11.47
CA THR A 46 -10.94 -0.51 -11.48
C THR A 46 -12.07 -1.50 -11.74
N GLY A 47 -13.13 -1.42 -10.93
CA GLY A 47 -14.29 -2.32 -11.04
C GLY A 47 -14.16 -3.65 -10.32
N GLU A 48 -12.99 -4.01 -9.78
CA GLU A 48 -12.85 -5.22 -8.95
C GLU A 48 -13.65 -5.10 -7.63
N PHE A 49 -13.81 -3.87 -7.12
CA PHE A 49 -14.61 -3.55 -5.94
C PHE A 49 -15.81 -2.68 -6.31
N THR A 50 -17.00 -3.07 -5.87
CA THR A 50 -18.27 -2.33 -6.10
C THR A 50 -19.01 -2.01 -4.81
N GLY A 51 -18.44 -2.31 -3.63
CA GLY A 51 -19.11 -2.08 -2.35
C GLY A 51 -19.29 -0.59 -2.01
N PHE A 52 -18.32 0.25 -2.39
CA PHE A 52 -18.44 1.71 -2.33
C PHE A 52 -17.34 2.37 -3.18
N ASP A 53 -17.51 3.66 -3.46
CA ASP A 53 -16.46 4.49 -4.05
C ASP A 53 -15.38 4.80 -3.01
N GLU A 54 -14.39 3.91 -2.93
CA GLU A 54 -13.27 4.01 -2.00
C GLU A 54 -12.46 5.29 -2.22
N GLY A 55 -12.17 5.62 -3.48
CA GLY A 55 -11.42 6.82 -3.81
C GLY A 55 -12.12 8.10 -3.35
N SER A 56 -13.45 8.16 -3.42
CA SER A 56 -14.24 9.28 -2.89
C SER A 56 -14.22 9.32 -1.36
N VAL A 57 -14.35 8.17 -0.69
CA VAL A 57 -14.30 8.08 0.77
C VAL A 57 -12.93 8.52 1.31
N VAL A 58 -11.84 7.97 0.77
CA VAL A 58 -10.46 8.30 1.17
C VAL A 58 -10.21 9.81 1.03
N ARG A 59 -10.58 10.41 -0.11
CA ARG A 59 -10.41 11.85 -0.33
C ARG A 59 -11.25 12.70 0.62
N LYS A 60 -12.48 12.29 0.94
CA LYS A 60 -13.35 13.00 1.91
C LYS A 60 -12.77 12.98 3.32
N LEU A 61 -12.01 11.95 3.67
CA LEU A 61 -11.28 11.87 4.95
C LEU A 61 -10.01 12.74 4.97
N GLY A 62 -9.66 13.40 3.86
CA GLY A 62 -8.45 14.19 3.72
C GLY A 62 -7.18 13.35 3.58
N LEU A 63 -7.33 12.13 3.07
CA LEU A 63 -6.22 11.23 2.73
C LEU A 63 -5.94 11.29 1.22
N ASP A 64 -4.68 11.07 0.86
CA ASP A 64 -4.29 10.85 -0.53
C ASP A 64 -4.70 9.46 -0.99
N TYR A 65 -5.31 9.38 -2.17
CA TYR A 65 -5.70 8.12 -2.79
C TYR A 65 -4.86 7.85 -4.04
N VAL A 66 -4.17 6.73 -4.05
CA VAL A 66 -3.36 6.26 -5.19
C VAL A 66 -3.87 4.89 -5.62
N ASN A 67 -4.18 4.72 -6.90
CA ASN A 67 -4.55 3.42 -7.45
C ASN A 67 -3.45 2.92 -8.38
N ILE A 68 -2.85 1.77 -8.05
CA ILE A 68 -1.82 1.11 -8.84
C ILE A 68 -2.39 -0.27 -9.21
N PRO A 69 -3.12 -0.38 -10.33
CA PRO A 69 -3.87 -1.60 -10.62
C PRO A 69 -2.94 -2.78 -10.89
N VAL A 70 -3.04 -3.82 -10.06
CA VAL A 70 -2.31 -5.09 -10.20
C VAL A 70 -3.31 -6.19 -10.52
N ALA A 71 -3.37 -6.52 -11.82
CA ALA A 71 -4.24 -7.57 -12.35
C ALA A 71 -3.46 -8.90 -12.46
N GLY A 72 -3.88 -9.90 -11.70
CA GLY A 72 -3.29 -11.24 -11.76
C GLY A 72 -1.79 -11.28 -11.50
N ALA A 73 -1.12 -12.28 -12.07
CA ALA A 73 0.33 -12.45 -11.98
C ALA A 73 1.10 -11.41 -12.82
N ASP A 74 0.57 -11.05 -13.99
CA ASP A 74 1.25 -10.12 -14.92
C ASP A 74 1.35 -8.69 -14.36
N GLY A 75 0.45 -8.32 -13.44
CA GLY A 75 0.49 -7.06 -12.72
C GLY A 75 1.60 -6.97 -11.66
N LEU A 76 2.17 -8.10 -11.24
CA LEU A 76 3.31 -8.14 -10.30
C LEU A 76 4.61 -8.00 -11.08
N ASN A 77 4.87 -6.78 -11.53
CA ASN A 77 5.99 -6.46 -12.41
C ASN A 77 6.82 -5.28 -11.90
N ALA A 78 7.94 -5.00 -12.58
CA ALA A 78 8.86 -3.93 -12.23
C ALA A 78 8.20 -2.55 -12.18
N ALA A 79 7.27 -2.24 -13.10
CA ALA A 79 6.59 -0.95 -13.13
C ALA A 79 5.67 -0.75 -11.90
N ALA A 80 5.00 -1.82 -11.44
CA ALA A 80 4.21 -1.78 -10.22
C ALA A 80 5.09 -1.58 -8.98
N VAL A 81 6.26 -2.25 -8.93
CA VAL A 81 7.26 -2.08 -7.86
C VAL A 81 7.80 -0.64 -7.84
N GLU A 82 8.18 -0.08 -8.98
CA GLU A 82 8.65 1.30 -9.11
C GLU A 82 7.58 2.31 -8.66
N SER A 83 6.32 2.06 -9.01
CA SER A 83 5.21 2.91 -8.59
C SER A 83 5.00 2.90 -7.08
N ILE A 84 5.14 1.72 -6.44
CA ILE A 84 5.06 1.58 -4.98
C ILE A 84 6.24 2.28 -4.32
N ASP A 85 7.45 2.08 -4.84
CA ASP A 85 8.66 2.72 -4.31
C ASP A 85 8.58 4.25 -4.38
N ALA A 86 8.07 4.81 -5.48
CA ALA A 86 7.86 6.25 -5.60
C ALA A 86 6.89 6.80 -4.54
N VAL A 87 5.87 6.03 -4.15
CA VAL A 87 4.96 6.42 -3.04
C VAL A 87 5.67 6.31 -1.69
N LEU A 88 6.45 5.24 -1.47
CA LEU A 88 7.10 4.95 -0.18
C LEU A 88 8.30 5.86 0.13
N THR A 89 8.98 6.36 -0.91
CA THR A 89 10.14 7.26 -0.79
C THR A 89 9.74 8.71 -0.55
N ASP A 90 8.54 9.14 -0.96
CA ASP A 90 8.02 10.48 -0.65
C ASP A 90 7.56 10.57 0.81
N GLN A 91 8.38 11.19 1.67
CA GLN A 91 8.10 11.35 3.10
C GLN A 91 6.78 12.09 3.39
N ARG A 92 6.31 12.95 2.46
CA ARG A 92 5.04 13.67 2.65
C ARG A 92 3.83 12.75 2.54
N ARG A 93 3.99 11.58 1.93
CA ARG A 93 2.95 10.55 1.76
C ARG A 93 2.90 9.57 2.90
N ARG A 94 3.90 9.54 3.79
CA ARG A 94 3.96 8.62 4.94
C ARG A 94 3.20 9.18 6.16
N PRO A 95 2.55 8.34 6.98
CA PRO A 95 2.39 6.87 6.87
C PRO A 95 1.45 6.42 5.74
N VAL A 96 1.69 5.22 5.19
CA VAL A 96 0.99 4.65 4.02
C VAL A 96 0.25 3.36 4.38
N LEU A 97 -0.99 3.22 3.91
CA LEU A 97 -1.76 1.97 3.92
C LEU A 97 -1.84 1.43 2.49
N ILE A 98 -1.30 0.24 2.24
CA ILE A 98 -1.34 -0.43 0.93
C ILE A 98 -2.24 -1.65 1.01
N HIS A 99 -3.22 -1.77 0.13
CA HIS A 99 -4.13 -2.89 0.18
C HIS A 99 -4.50 -3.47 -1.18
N CYS A 100 -5.07 -4.67 -1.14
CA CYS A 100 -5.73 -5.27 -2.29
C CYS A 100 -7.04 -5.94 -1.83
N SER A 101 -7.43 -7.07 -2.43
CA SER A 101 -8.58 -7.84 -1.93
C SER A 101 -8.25 -8.63 -0.65
N THR A 102 -7.13 -9.34 -0.61
CA THR A 102 -6.80 -10.31 0.48
C THR A 102 -5.45 -10.03 1.18
N GLY A 103 -4.68 -9.04 0.74
CA GLY A 103 -3.32 -8.76 1.22
C GLY A 103 -2.20 -9.33 0.37
N ASN A 104 -2.44 -10.39 -0.41
CA ASN A 104 -1.37 -11.10 -1.14
C ASN A 104 -0.61 -10.22 -2.15
N ARG A 105 -1.31 -9.38 -2.93
CA ARG A 105 -0.67 -8.47 -3.89
C ARG A 105 0.19 -7.41 -3.19
N ALA A 106 -0.30 -6.90 -2.05
CA ALA A 106 0.44 -5.93 -1.25
C ALA A 106 1.71 -6.54 -0.68
N GLY A 107 1.62 -7.73 -0.07
CA GLY A 107 2.77 -8.46 0.43
C GLY A 107 3.79 -8.78 -0.67
N ALA A 108 3.33 -9.26 -1.83
CA ALA A 108 4.20 -9.60 -2.96
C ALA A 108 4.99 -8.38 -3.48
N LEU A 109 4.33 -7.23 -3.69
CA LEU A 109 5.01 -6.03 -4.17
C LEU A 109 6.01 -5.47 -3.16
N ILE A 110 5.67 -5.49 -1.87
CA ILE A 110 6.61 -5.07 -0.82
C ILE A 110 7.84 -5.99 -0.78
N ALA A 111 7.65 -7.31 -0.90
CA ALA A 111 8.76 -8.24 -0.95
C ALA A 111 9.65 -8.02 -2.19
N MET A 112 9.04 -7.81 -3.37
CA MET A 112 9.78 -7.49 -4.59
C MET A 112 10.58 -6.19 -4.48
N ASP A 113 10.00 -5.13 -3.89
CA ASP A 113 10.70 -3.86 -3.66
C ASP A 113 11.89 -4.02 -2.70
N ALA A 114 11.71 -4.78 -1.62
CA ALA A 114 12.78 -5.06 -0.66
C ALA A 114 13.94 -5.85 -1.30
N CYS A 115 13.65 -6.87 -2.12
CA CYS A 115 14.67 -7.61 -2.88
C CYS A 115 15.44 -6.68 -3.83
N ARG A 116 14.74 -5.86 -4.61
CA ARG A 116 15.35 -4.89 -5.54
C ARG A 116 16.29 -3.92 -4.83
N LYS A 117 15.89 -3.39 -3.67
CA LYS A 117 16.72 -2.48 -2.86
C LYS A 117 17.97 -3.16 -2.31
N SER A 118 17.84 -4.42 -1.89
CA SER A 118 18.96 -5.21 -1.37
C SER A 118 19.99 -5.50 -2.46
N ASP A 119 19.54 -5.87 -3.67
CA ASP A 119 20.42 -6.09 -4.82
C ASP A 119 21.16 -4.81 -5.24
N HIS A 120 20.50 -3.65 -5.19
CA HIS A 120 21.13 -2.37 -5.50
C HIS A 120 22.20 -1.98 -4.46
N ALA A 121 21.93 -2.21 -3.17
CA ALA A 121 22.92 -1.97 -2.12
C ALA A 121 24.17 -2.86 -2.29
N LEU A 122 23.98 -4.13 -2.64
CA LEU A 122 25.07 -5.07 -2.93
C LEU A 122 25.86 -4.71 -4.19
N ALA A 123 25.23 -4.07 -5.17
CA ALA A 123 25.90 -3.62 -6.40
C ALA A 123 26.80 -2.39 -6.15
N ILE A 124 26.40 -1.48 -5.26
CA ILE A 124 27.21 -0.30 -4.90
C ILE A 124 28.46 -0.72 -4.13
N ASP A 125 28.34 -1.68 -3.21
CA ASP A 125 29.44 -2.16 -2.36
C ASP A 125 30.51 -2.95 -3.12
N ARG A 126 30.20 -3.44 -4.34
CA ARG A 126 31.16 -4.13 -5.22
C ARG A 126 32.01 -3.21 -6.10
N VAL A 127 31.71 -1.91 -6.12
CA VAL A 127 32.38 -0.91 -6.96
C VAL A 127 33.23 0.07 -6.13
N ALA A 128 33.25 -0.08 -4.80
CA ALA A 128 34.12 0.64 -3.87
C ALA A 128 35.36 -0.19 -3.49
#